data_AF-A0A2I0QXX5-F1
#
_entry.id   AF-A0A2I0QXX5-F1
#
_cell.length_a   1.000
_cell.length_b   1.000
_cell.length_c   1.000
_cell.angle_alpha   90.00
_cell.angle_beta   90.00
_cell.angle_gamma   90.00
#
_symmetry.space_group_name_H-M   'P 1'
#
loop_
_entity.id
_entity.type
_entity.pdbx_description
1 polymer ?
#
loop_
_entity_poly.entity_id
_entity_poly.type
_entity_poly.pdbx_seq_one_letter_code
_entity_poly.pdbx_strand_id
1 'polypeptide(L)'
;MKPPLSLSNGIKKEVNNLPDSLTLNGTRKEWLYLLRGRKESPFAPRDHELLQTPGMKGARIVSTTFNLIRVDQPIGFTVKGEEHEQQLLDELKTWILTEEDVEIEFDNVPGKTYVGRVTGEISNYARPAPTLRQGTLTFLCLPYKIKPEKTENITSEVFTVKGTDETEPIFELGVLAPITFALVSNGDEYMMIGQPIDVSQTPEESETEVFYHGMESMVGWVSTDMVAEGYINGSMEFDSTGFSPVFDAPNPDVQEWHGPALKHSLSSAVQNFKADMGFRFFAENIGGNVGRIEMYGLDSNNNIVFRAFIEDKWIGQDHFGVQLELEGGAVTDYLTLPKTLKDVYGRMKVIREGNQWTLIMQHLRTGVGRIVEKEWRRTIESDQSTQEISQIQLSFQKFYDTNEEDMKVLLMRCYQLNDVQGVPYIAQAGDEIIFDHRDDNEHDPEIRINGELRNDLKDFGATPFKLKPGERTLTALPDGDVQGVVRYRPRDQ
;
A
#
# COMPACT_ATOMS: atom_id res chain seq x y z
N MET A 1 -49.67 -43.81 46.47
CA MET A 1 -49.81 -42.52 45.73
C MET A 1 -48.77 -41.55 46.25
N LYS A 2 -47.75 -41.24 45.44
CA LYS A 2 -46.83 -40.11 45.60
C LYS A 2 -46.64 -39.47 44.22
N PRO A 3 -46.69 -38.14 44.06
CA PRO A 3 -46.61 -37.45 42.77
C PRO A 3 -45.15 -37.23 42.30
N PRO A 4 -44.93 -36.73 41.07
CA PRO A 4 -43.80 -37.14 40.23
C PRO A 4 -42.52 -36.27 40.36
N LEU A 5 -41.41 -36.89 39.96
CA LEU A 5 -40.10 -36.29 39.76
C LEU A 5 -40.10 -35.38 38.51
N SER A 6 -39.58 -34.17 38.66
CA SER A 6 -39.30 -33.24 37.57
C SER A 6 -38.07 -33.71 36.78
N LEU A 7 -38.25 -33.97 35.48
CA LEU A 7 -37.16 -34.13 34.51
C LEU A 7 -36.67 -32.73 34.10
N SER A 8 -35.46 -32.36 34.52
CA SER A 8 -34.75 -31.21 33.96
C SER A 8 -34.20 -31.58 32.58
N ASN A 9 -34.75 -30.98 31.54
CA ASN A 9 -34.25 -31.06 30.17
C ASN A 9 -32.87 -30.39 30.07
N GLY A 10 -31.82 -31.20 29.99
CA GLY A 10 -30.50 -30.76 29.52
C GLY A 10 -30.49 -30.65 28.01
N ILE A 11 -30.86 -29.49 27.48
CA ILE A 11 -30.59 -29.13 26.08
C ILE A 11 -29.07 -28.96 25.97
N LYS A 12 -28.39 -29.95 25.38
CA LYS A 12 -27.04 -29.76 24.86
C LYS A 12 -27.13 -28.70 23.75
N LYS A 13 -26.45 -27.57 23.94
CA LYS A 13 -26.15 -26.63 22.85
C LYS A 13 -25.38 -27.41 21.79
N GLU A 14 -26.00 -27.64 20.64
CA GLU A 14 -25.28 -27.97 19.42
C GLU A 14 -24.34 -26.80 19.12
N VAL A 15 -23.04 -27.09 19.11
CA VAL A 15 -22.04 -26.21 18.52
C VAL A 15 -22.34 -26.23 17.03
N ASN A 16 -22.74 -25.09 16.47
CA ASN A 16 -22.84 -24.87 15.03
C ASN A 16 -21.43 -25.00 14.42
N ASN A 17 -20.97 -26.23 14.18
CA ASN A 17 -19.83 -26.46 13.31
C ASN A 17 -20.36 -26.39 11.88
N LEU A 18 -20.05 -25.28 11.21
CA LEU A 18 -20.12 -25.22 9.75
C LEU A 18 -19.31 -26.40 9.18
N PRO A 19 -19.76 -27.04 8.10
CA PRO A 19 -18.98 -28.08 7.44
C PRO A 19 -17.65 -27.50 6.93
N ASP A 20 -16.59 -28.32 6.98
CA ASP A 20 -15.27 -27.96 6.44
C ASP A 20 -15.41 -27.38 5.03
N SER A 21 -14.77 -26.25 4.75
CA SER A 21 -14.81 -25.57 3.46
C SER A 21 -13.40 -25.21 2.96
N LEU A 22 -13.36 -24.51 1.83
CA LEU A 22 -12.18 -23.99 1.17
C LEU A 22 -12.18 -22.47 1.27
N THR A 23 -11.01 -21.89 1.56
CA THR A 23 -10.75 -20.46 1.44
C THR A 23 -9.75 -20.23 0.32
N LEU A 24 -10.09 -19.35 -0.63
CA LEU A 24 -9.23 -18.92 -1.74
C LEU A 24 -9.04 -17.41 -1.65
N ASN A 25 -7.79 -16.97 -1.56
CA ASN A 25 -7.41 -15.56 -1.44
C ASN A 25 -8.23 -14.80 -0.38
N GLY A 26 -8.35 -15.40 0.82
CA GLY A 26 -9.13 -14.86 1.94
C GLY A 26 -10.66 -14.92 1.80
N THR A 27 -11.19 -15.33 0.65
CA THR A 27 -12.63 -15.45 0.41
C THR A 27 -13.08 -16.89 0.67
N ARG A 28 -14.15 -17.08 1.46
CA ARG A 28 -14.81 -18.36 1.73
C ARG A 28 -16.23 -18.34 1.17
N LYS A 29 -16.68 -19.45 0.59
CA LYS A 29 -18.07 -19.62 0.13
C LYS A 29 -18.84 -20.55 1.07
N GLU A 30 -19.76 -20.00 1.85
CA GLU A 30 -20.56 -20.75 2.83
C GLU A 30 -21.40 -21.89 2.23
N TRP A 31 -21.76 -21.78 0.95
CA TRP A 31 -22.55 -22.79 0.25
C TRP A 31 -21.72 -24.00 -0.22
N LEU A 32 -20.39 -23.87 -0.25
CA LEU A 32 -19.46 -24.91 -0.68
C LEU A 32 -18.86 -25.62 0.52
N TYR A 33 -18.81 -26.94 0.49
CA TYR A 33 -18.18 -27.74 1.54
C TYR A 33 -17.31 -28.87 0.98
N LEU A 34 -16.32 -29.26 1.76
CA LEU A 34 -15.35 -30.30 1.43
C LEU A 34 -15.94 -31.68 1.69
N LEU A 35 -15.77 -32.57 0.73
CA LEU A 35 -16.08 -33.98 0.88
C LEU A 35 -14.80 -34.77 1.24
N ARG A 36 -15.00 -35.98 1.78
CA ARG A 36 -13.91 -36.92 2.01
C ARG A 36 -13.33 -37.41 0.68
N GLY A 37 -12.09 -37.92 0.72
CA GLY A 37 -11.43 -38.51 -0.45
C GLY A 37 -10.42 -37.57 -1.13
N ARG A 38 -9.97 -36.52 -0.43
CA ARG A 38 -8.85 -35.67 -0.85
C ARG A 38 -7.64 -36.54 -1.19
N LYS A 39 -7.03 -36.30 -2.35
CA LYS A 39 -5.78 -36.93 -2.77
C LYS A 39 -4.73 -35.85 -2.96
N GLU A 40 -3.58 -36.09 -2.37
CA GLU A 40 -2.44 -35.18 -2.44
C GLU A 40 -1.18 -36.05 -2.46
N SER A 41 -0.18 -35.64 -3.25
CA SER A 41 1.15 -36.23 -3.12
C SER A 41 1.76 -35.88 -1.76
N PRO A 42 2.22 -36.84 -0.95
CA PRO A 42 2.78 -36.55 0.38
C PRO A 42 3.99 -35.60 0.38
N PHE A 43 4.68 -35.49 -0.76
CA PHE A 43 5.81 -34.61 -1.02
C PHE A 43 5.77 -34.14 -2.49
N ALA A 44 6.42 -33.01 -2.78
CA ALA A 44 6.58 -32.51 -4.15
C ALA A 44 7.32 -33.54 -5.02
N PRO A 45 6.80 -33.90 -6.21
CA PRO A 45 7.50 -34.78 -7.14
C PRO A 45 8.85 -34.17 -7.54
N ARG A 46 9.85 -35.03 -7.77
CA ARG A 46 11.22 -34.60 -8.09
C ARG A 46 11.65 -35.21 -9.41
N ASP A 47 12.20 -34.38 -10.28
CA ASP A 47 12.91 -34.80 -11.47
C ASP A 47 14.41 -34.66 -11.26
N HIS A 48 15.17 -35.64 -11.75
CA HIS A 48 16.63 -35.67 -11.63
C HIS A 48 17.27 -35.70 -13.00
N GLU A 49 18.17 -34.75 -13.27
CA GLU A 49 19.04 -34.82 -14.43
C GLU A 49 20.24 -35.71 -14.12
N LEU A 50 20.49 -36.70 -14.98
CA LEU A 50 21.51 -37.72 -14.75
C LEU A 50 22.62 -37.61 -15.81
N LEU A 51 23.86 -37.45 -15.36
CA LEU A 51 25.05 -37.53 -16.20
C LEU A 51 25.65 -38.92 -16.12
N GLN A 52 25.73 -39.60 -17.27
CA GLN A 52 26.46 -40.86 -17.41
C GLN A 52 27.82 -40.61 -18.06
N THR A 53 28.89 -41.05 -17.39
CA THR A 53 30.25 -40.96 -17.94
C THR A 53 30.64 -42.30 -18.56
N PRO A 54 31.00 -42.35 -19.87
CA PRO A 54 31.41 -43.59 -20.52
C PRO A 54 32.55 -44.29 -19.76
N GLY A 55 32.39 -45.58 -19.47
CA GLY A 55 33.38 -46.38 -18.75
C GLY A 55 33.29 -46.32 -17.21
N MET A 56 32.44 -45.47 -16.63
CA MET A 56 32.12 -45.49 -15.19
C MET A 56 30.81 -46.21 -14.94
N LYS A 57 30.74 -46.95 -13.82
CA LYS A 57 29.52 -47.66 -13.40
C LYS A 57 28.62 -46.69 -12.64
N GLY A 58 27.43 -46.40 -13.18
CA GLY A 58 26.43 -45.54 -12.56
C GLY A 58 26.30 -44.16 -13.21
N ALA A 59 25.25 -43.44 -12.84
CA ALA A 59 25.00 -42.06 -13.25
C ALA A 59 25.15 -41.12 -12.05
N ARG A 60 25.65 -39.91 -12.28
CA ARG A 60 25.71 -38.85 -11.26
C ARG A 60 24.52 -37.93 -11.44
N ILE A 61 23.82 -37.59 -10.35
CA ILE A 61 22.78 -36.56 -10.36
C ILE A 61 23.46 -35.20 -10.56
N VAL A 62 23.05 -34.47 -11.60
CA VAL A 62 23.55 -33.13 -11.95
C VAL A 62 22.70 -32.06 -11.30
N SER A 63 21.37 -32.22 -11.39
CA SER A 63 20.40 -31.27 -10.88
C SER A 63 19.15 -32.01 -10.39
N THR A 64 18.37 -31.35 -9.53
CA THR A 64 17.06 -31.84 -9.05
C THR A 64 16.07 -30.70 -9.13
N THR A 65 14.94 -30.92 -9.80
CA THR A 65 13.86 -29.95 -9.95
C THR A 65 12.62 -30.45 -9.24
N PHE A 66 11.93 -29.57 -8.52
CA PHE A 66 10.68 -29.89 -7.86
C PHE A 66 9.50 -29.51 -8.75
N ASN A 67 8.58 -30.44 -8.96
CA ASN A 67 7.37 -30.22 -9.74
C ASN A 67 6.20 -29.79 -8.85
N LEU A 68 5.17 -29.23 -9.49
CA LEU A 68 3.93 -28.82 -8.83
C LEU A 68 3.26 -29.98 -8.08
N ILE A 69 2.75 -29.69 -6.88
CA ILE A 69 1.94 -30.62 -6.09
C ILE A 69 0.52 -30.59 -6.66
N ARG A 70 0.05 -31.76 -7.10
CA ARG A 70 -1.36 -31.94 -7.47
C ARG A 70 -2.20 -32.27 -6.24
N VAL A 71 -3.22 -31.47 -5.98
CA VAL A 71 -4.21 -31.69 -4.92
C VAL A 71 -5.58 -31.87 -5.55
N ASP A 72 -6.14 -33.08 -5.46
CA ASP A 72 -7.52 -33.36 -5.87
C ASP A 72 -8.42 -33.28 -4.62
N GLN A 73 -9.29 -32.27 -4.55
CA GLN A 73 -10.22 -32.04 -3.45
C GLN A 73 -11.67 -32.25 -3.91
N PRO A 74 -12.33 -33.33 -3.43
CA PRO A 74 -13.77 -33.51 -3.58
C PRO A 74 -14.56 -32.40 -2.88
N ILE A 75 -15.54 -31.81 -3.57
CA ILE A 75 -16.40 -30.74 -3.10
C ILE A 75 -17.88 -31.09 -3.28
N GLY A 76 -18.74 -30.48 -2.46
CA GLY A 76 -20.19 -30.58 -2.56
C GLY A 76 -20.89 -29.26 -2.30
N PHE A 77 -22.08 -29.10 -2.87
CA PHE A 77 -22.96 -27.95 -2.63
C PHE A 77 -24.43 -28.30 -2.86
N THR A 78 -25.32 -27.54 -2.22
CA THR A 78 -26.77 -27.76 -2.26
C THR A 78 -27.46 -26.76 -3.18
N VAL A 79 -28.36 -27.24 -4.04
CA VAL A 79 -29.13 -26.46 -5.02
C VAL A 79 -30.63 -26.56 -4.75
N LYS A 80 -31.40 -25.55 -5.20
CA LYS A 80 -32.87 -25.49 -5.06
C LYS A 80 -33.60 -25.83 -6.36
N GLY A 81 -32.87 -25.87 -7.48
CA GLY A 81 -33.35 -26.07 -8.84
C GLY A 81 -32.22 -25.86 -9.83
N GLU A 82 -32.50 -26.05 -11.13
CA GLU A 82 -31.49 -25.94 -12.20
C GLU A 82 -30.94 -24.51 -12.36
N GLU A 83 -31.79 -23.49 -12.20
CA GLU A 83 -31.36 -22.09 -12.27
C GLU A 83 -30.37 -21.74 -11.14
N HIS A 84 -30.66 -22.18 -9.91
CA HIS A 84 -29.76 -21.99 -8.77
C HIS A 84 -28.45 -22.78 -8.93
N GLU A 85 -28.50 -23.98 -9.53
CA GLU A 85 -27.29 -24.74 -9.89
C GLU A 85 -26.40 -23.94 -10.84
N GLN A 86 -26.97 -23.35 -11.89
CA GLN A 86 -26.21 -22.57 -12.86
C GLN A 86 -25.59 -21.33 -12.22
N GLN A 87 -26.34 -20.61 -11.38
CA GLN A 87 -25.84 -19.44 -10.64
C GLN A 87 -24.63 -19.80 -9.75
N LEU A 88 -24.73 -20.88 -8.98
CA LEU A 88 -23.62 -21.32 -8.11
C LEU A 88 -22.41 -21.79 -8.92
N LEU A 89 -22.62 -22.45 -10.06
CA LEU A 89 -21.53 -22.87 -10.95
C LEU A 89 -20.82 -21.67 -11.59
N ASP A 90 -21.55 -20.63 -11.97
CA ASP A 90 -20.95 -19.43 -12.56
C ASP A 90 -20.24 -18.57 -11.50
N GLU A 91 -20.79 -18.50 -10.29
CA GLU A 91 -20.09 -17.94 -9.13
C GLU A 91 -18.81 -18.73 -8.82
N LEU A 92 -18.88 -20.07 -8.84
CA LEU A 92 -17.73 -20.94 -8.59
C LEU A 92 -16.63 -20.68 -9.61
N LYS A 93 -16.95 -20.69 -10.91
CA LYS A 93 -16.00 -20.43 -11.99
C LYS A 93 -15.30 -19.08 -11.81
N THR A 94 -16.07 -18.03 -11.56
CA THR A 94 -15.54 -16.67 -11.39
C THR A 94 -14.61 -16.59 -10.18
N TRP A 95 -14.88 -17.35 -9.13
CA TRP A 95 -14.09 -17.34 -7.91
C TRP A 95 -12.83 -18.22 -7.97
N ILE A 96 -12.87 -19.39 -8.61
CA ILE A 96 -11.75 -20.36 -8.60
C ILE A 96 -10.81 -20.27 -9.80
N LEU A 97 -11.27 -19.72 -10.93
CA LEU A 97 -10.47 -19.61 -12.15
C LEU A 97 -9.67 -18.32 -12.09
N THR A 98 -8.52 -18.38 -11.44
CA THR A 98 -7.55 -17.28 -11.39
C THR A 98 -6.45 -17.50 -12.42
N GLU A 99 -5.97 -16.41 -13.02
CA GLU A 99 -4.83 -16.45 -13.95
C GLU A 99 -3.51 -16.67 -13.19
N GLU A 100 -3.42 -16.07 -12.01
CA GLU A 100 -2.27 -16.13 -11.11
C GLU A 100 -2.44 -17.21 -10.03
N ASP A 101 -1.30 -17.60 -9.42
CA ASP A 101 -1.29 -18.50 -8.28
C ASP A 101 -1.76 -17.75 -7.01
N VAL A 102 -2.69 -18.35 -6.28
CA VAL A 102 -3.34 -17.75 -5.11
C VAL A 102 -3.16 -18.61 -3.86
N GLU A 103 -3.37 -17.99 -2.69
CA GLU A 103 -3.39 -18.71 -1.41
C GLU A 103 -4.66 -19.55 -1.28
N ILE A 104 -4.48 -20.83 -0.96
CA ILE A 104 -5.51 -21.85 -0.84
C ILE A 104 -5.41 -22.49 0.55
N GLU A 105 -6.49 -22.40 1.33
CA GLU A 105 -6.58 -23.02 2.65
C GLU A 105 -7.74 -24.00 2.71
N PHE A 106 -7.49 -25.17 3.32
CA PHE A 106 -8.50 -26.20 3.51
C PHE A 106 -8.76 -26.38 5.01
N ASP A 107 -10.02 -26.27 5.44
CA ASP A 107 -10.39 -26.45 6.86
C ASP A 107 -9.97 -27.83 7.41
N ASN A 108 -9.92 -28.84 6.54
CA ASN A 108 -9.50 -30.21 6.88
C ASN A 108 -7.98 -30.39 7.02
N VAL A 109 -7.17 -29.36 6.72
CA VAL A 109 -5.71 -29.31 6.93
C VAL A 109 -5.32 -27.96 7.55
N PRO A 110 -5.68 -27.71 8.82
CA PRO A 110 -5.47 -26.42 9.45
C PRO A 110 -3.98 -26.09 9.60
N GLY A 111 -3.64 -24.81 9.43
CA GLY A 111 -2.28 -24.28 9.63
C GLY A 111 -1.31 -24.52 8.46
N LYS A 112 -1.82 -24.94 7.29
CA LYS A 112 -1.05 -25.03 6.04
C LYS A 112 -1.78 -24.29 4.93
N THR A 113 -1.11 -23.33 4.34
CA THR A 113 -1.58 -22.57 3.18
C THR A 113 -0.83 -23.04 1.96
N TYR A 114 -1.56 -23.41 0.91
CA TYR A 114 -1.00 -23.77 -0.39
C TYR A 114 -0.97 -22.53 -1.27
N VAL A 115 -0.02 -22.46 -2.21
CA VAL A 115 -0.01 -21.42 -3.24
C VAL A 115 -0.13 -22.12 -4.59
N GLY A 116 -1.11 -21.72 -5.40
CA GLY A 116 -1.34 -22.35 -6.70
C GLY A 116 -2.67 -21.96 -7.33
N ARG A 117 -3.08 -22.72 -8.33
CA ARG A 117 -4.31 -22.45 -9.10
C ARG A 117 -5.06 -23.72 -9.48
N VAL A 118 -6.32 -23.55 -9.87
CA VAL A 118 -7.17 -24.66 -10.36
C VAL A 118 -6.85 -24.96 -11.83
N THR A 119 -6.82 -26.23 -12.21
CA THR A 119 -6.53 -26.66 -13.60
C THR A 119 -7.64 -26.37 -14.62
N GLY A 120 -8.74 -25.74 -14.19
CA GLY A 120 -9.87 -25.38 -15.04
C GLY A 120 -11.00 -26.42 -15.18
N GLU A 121 -10.96 -27.55 -14.47
CA GLU A 121 -11.99 -28.60 -14.58
C GLU A 121 -12.52 -29.05 -13.21
N ILE A 122 -13.84 -29.28 -13.14
CA ILE A 122 -14.48 -30.05 -12.06
C ILE A 122 -14.68 -31.48 -12.57
N SER A 123 -13.76 -32.37 -12.21
CA SER A 123 -13.85 -33.78 -12.58
C SER A 123 -14.92 -34.52 -11.75
N ASN A 124 -15.47 -35.60 -12.29
CA ASN A 124 -16.48 -36.44 -11.62
C ASN A 124 -17.73 -35.67 -11.15
N TYR A 125 -18.18 -34.67 -11.91
CA TYR A 125 -19.37 -33.91 -11.57
C TYR A 125 -20.63 -34.81 -11.60
N ALA A 126 -21.36 -34.85 -10.48
CA ALA A 126 -22.50 -35.75 -10.30
C ALA A 126 -23.66 -35.09 -9.54
N ARG A 127 -24.86 -35.64 -9.75
CA ARG A 127 -26.12 -35.25 -9.10
C ARG A 127 -26.65 -36.39 -8.21
N PRO A 128 -26.00 -36.66 -7.06
CA PRO A 128 -26.34 -37.82 -6.23
C PRO A 128 -27.73 -37.75 -5.57
N ALA A 129 -28.31 -36.54 -5.45
CA ALA A 129 -29.67 -36.33 -4.97
C ALA A 129 -30.28 -35.11 -5.71
N PRO A 130 -31.61 -34.91 -5.68
CA PRO A 130 -32.27 -33.80 -6.37
C PRO A 130 -31.65 -32.44 -6.04
N THR A 131 -31.32 -32.22 -4.76
CA THR A 131 -30.76 -30.97 -4.24
C THR A 131 -29.25 -30.98 -4.11
N LEU A 132 -28.54 -32.06 -4.41
CA LEU A 132 -27.12 -32.19 -4.11
C LEU A 132 -26.28 -32.27 -5.39
N ARG A 133 -25.18 -31.53 -5.41
CA ARG A 133 -24.14 -31.59 -6.45
C ARG A 133 -22.80 -31.90 -5.81
N GLN A 134 -21.99 -32.68 -6.53
CA GLN A 134 -20.65 -33.08 -6.09
C GLN A 134 -19.70 -33.09 -7.28
N GLY A 135 -18.42 -32.82 -7.03
CA GLY A 135 -17.36 -32.87 -8.03
C GLY A 135 -15.99 -32.86 -7.36
N THR A 136 -14.92 -32.87 -8.15
CA THR A 136 -13.55 -32.82 -7.64
C THR A 136 -12.78 -31.70 -8.33
N LEU A 137 -12.31 -30.74 -7.52
CA LEU A 137 -11.40 -29.70 -7.96
C LEU A 137 -9.97 -30.22 -7.93
N THR A 138 -9.22 -29.93 -8.99
CA THR A 138 -7.78 -30.21 -9.06
C THR A 138 -7.02 -28.89 -8.95
N PHE A 139 -6.16 -28.79 -7.94
CA PHE A 139 -5.23 -27.68 -7.76
C PHE A 139 -3.83 -28.13 -8.18
N LEU A 140 -3.11 -27.26 -8.87
CA LEU A 140 -1.68 -27.34 -9.07
C LEU A 140 -1.02 -26.29 -8.17
N CYS A 141 -0.33 -26.78 -7.16
CA CYS A 141 0.30 -25.95 -6.15
C CYS A 141 1.82 -25.96 -6.30
N LEU A 142 2.46 -24.89 -5.87
CA LEU A 142 3.91 -24.81 -5.69
C LEU A 142 4.42 -25.96 -4.80
N PRO A 143 5.71 -26.33 -4.91
CA PRO A 143 6.28 -27.50 -4.25
C PRO A 143 6.46 -27.35 -2.72
N TYR A 144 5.86 -26.34 -2.11
CA TYR A 144 5.93 -26.07 -0.67
C TYR A 144 4.60 -25.57 -0.12
N LYS A 145 4.46 -25.62 1.20
CA LYS A 145 3.31 -25.13 1.97
C LYS A 145 3.77 -24.02 2.89
N ILE A 146 2.98 -22.96 2.97
CA ILE A 146 3.26 -21.80 3.78
C ILE A 146 2.58 -21.95 5.15
N LYS A 147 3.28 -21.60 6.22
CA LYS A 147 2.76 -21.57 7.59
C LYS A 147 2.39 -20.14 8.03
N PRO A 148 1.69 -20.00 9.17
CA PRO A 148 1.46 -18.69 9.77
C PRO A 148 2.77 -17.91 9.97
N GLU A 149 2.68 -16.60 9.76
CA GLU A 149 3.82 -15.68 9.85
C GLU A 149 4.50 -15.75 11.22
N LYS A 150 5.81 -15.52 11.21
CA LYS A 150 6.68 -15.39 12.37
C LYS A 150 7.37 -14.03 12.33
N THR A 151 7.57 -13.49 13.51
CA THR A 151 8.22 -12.21 13.75
C THR A 151 9.33 -12.44 14.75
N GLU A 152 10.55 -12.02 14.42
CA GLU A 152 11.72 -12.13 15.28
C GLU A 152 12.47 -10.79 15.28
N ASN A 153 13.09 -10.42 16.40
CA ASN A 153 13.92 -9.21 16.44
C ASN A 153 15.26 -9.47 15.74
N ILE A 154 15.73 -8.50 14.97
CA ILE A 154 17.08 -8.53 14.39
C ILE A 154 18.04 -8.12 15.50
N THR A 155 18.76 -9.11 16.02
CA THR A 155 19.82 -8.93 16.99
C THR A 155 21.05 -9.67 16.49
N SER A 156 22.23 -9.34 17.00
CA SER A 156 23.46 -10.11 16.71
C SER A 156 23.43 -11.53 17.29
N GLU A 157 22.33 -11.97 17.91
CA GLU A 157 22.15 -13.31 18.47
C GLU A 157 21.67 -14.30 17.41
N VAL A 158 21.90 -15.59 17.67
CA VAL A 158 21.44 -16.69 16.82
C VAL A 158 19.95 -16.93 17.06
N PHE A 159 19.16 -16.99 15.98
CA PHE A 159 17.76 -17.42 16.02
C PHE A 159 17.54 -18.57 15.05
N THR A 160 16.47 -19.34 15.26
CA THR A 160 16.13 -20.48 14.39
C THR A 160 15.04 -20.11 13.39
N VAL A 161 15.38 -20.08 12.11
CA VAL A 161 14.41 -19.99 11.01
C VAL A 161 13.68 -21.32 10.90
N LYS A 162 12.36 -21.28 11.14
CA LYS A 162 11.49 -22.47 11.06
C LYS A 162 11.16 -22.80 9.60
N GLY A 163 10.90 -24.08 9.34
CA GLY A 163 10.54 -24.58 8.01
C GLY A 163 11.51 -25.66 7.54
N THR A 164 11.26 -26.19 6.35
CA THR A 164 12.17 -27.10 5.64
C THR A 164 12.65 -26.54 4.30
N ASP A 165 12.12 -25.39 3.88
CA ASP A 165 12.53 -24.68 2.67
C ASP A 165 12.89 -23.21 2.94
N GLU A 166 13.60 -22.59 2.00
CA GLU A 166 13.93 -21.16 2.06
C GLU A 166 12.68 -20.28 1.98
N THR A 167 12.68 -19.15 2.67
CA THR A 167 11.54 -18.21 2.72
C THR A 167 11.97 -16.77 2.50
N GLU A 168 11.11 -15.98 1.90
CA GLU A 168 11.36 -14.56 1.64
C GLU A 168 10.92 -13.73 2.85
N PRO A 169 11.84 -12.97 3.48
CA PRO A 169 11.54 -12.13 4.62
C PRO A 169 11.03 -10.73 4.20
N ILE A 170 10.38 -10.06 5.15
CA ILE A 170 10.19 -8.61 5.18
C ILE A 170 10.98 -8.11 6.38
N PHE A 171 11.84 -7.12 6.16
CA PHE A 171 12.58 -6.45 7.22
C PHE A 171 11.97 -5.09 7.52
N GLU A 172 11.70 -4.82 8.79
CA GLU A 172 11.18 -3.55 9.30
C GLU A 172 12.24 -2.96 10.23
N LEU A 173 12.74 -1.76 9.94
CA LEU A 173 13.73 -1.05 10.75
C LEU A 173 13.11 0.25 11.29
N GLY A 174 12.97 0.34 12.61
CA GLY A 174 12.62 1.59 13.29
C GLY A 174 13.87 2.45 13.49
N VAL A 175 13.85 3.68 12.98
CA VAL A 175 14.97 4.62 13.06
C VAL A 175 14.95 5.34 14.41
N LEU A 176 16.06 5.32 15.14
CA LEU A 176 16.20 5.86 16.50
C LEU A 176 16.93 7.20 16.53
N ALA A 177 17.75 7.49 15.52
CA ALA A 177 18.52 8.72 15.33
C ALA A 177 18.63 9.04 13.83
N PRO A 178 19.01 10.27 13.43
CA PRO A 178 19.26 10.58 12.01
C PRO A 178 20.33 9.67 11.42
N ILE A 179 20.05 9.04 10.27
CA ILE A 179 20.96 8.09 9.61
C ILE A 179 21.19 8.42 8.14
N THR A 180 22.37 8.08 7.63
CA THR A 180 22.74 8.25 6.21
C THR A 180 22.63 6.96 5.40
N PHE A 181 22.52 5.82 6.07
CA PHE A 181 22.30 4.51 5.46
C PHE A 181 21.52 3.61 6.40
N ALA A 182 20.87 2.59 5.84
CA ALA A 182 20.28 1.49 6.59
C ALA A 182 20.60 0.18 5.87
N LEU A 183 21.04 -0.85 6.60
CA LEU A 183 21.44 -2.13 6.04
C LEU A 183 20.89 -3.30 6.85
N VAL A 184 20.46 -4.35 6.15
CA VAL A 184 20.24 -5.69 6.71
C VAL A 184 21.11 -6.72 6.00
N SER A 185 21.70 -7.66 6.75
CA SER A 185 22.55 -8.71 6.17
C SER A 185 22.40 -10.05 6.89
N ASN A 186 22.54 -11.14 6.12
CA ASN A 186 22.66 -12.51 6.62
C ASN A 186 24.12 -13.01 6.74
N GLY A 187 25.10 -12.13 6.52
CA GLY A 187 26.54 -12.42 6.53
C GLY A 187 27.15 -12.70 5.15
N ASP A 188 26.35 -13.19 4.19
CA ASP A 188 26.77 -13.46 2.81
C ASP A 188 26.20 -12.42 1.83
N GLU A 189 24.94 -12.04 2.03
CA GLU A 189 24.15 -11.12 1.23
C GLU A 189 23.68 -9.95 2.09
N TYR A 190 23.37 -8.81 1.45
CA TYR A 190 22.86 -7.64 2.15
C TYR A 190 21.88 -6.86 1.29
N MET A 191 20.97 -6.15 1.98
CA MET A 191 20.14 -5.10 1.43
C MET A 191 20.52 -3.79 2.10
N MET A 192 20.72 -2.72 1.32
CA MET A 192 21.13 -1.42 1.84
C MET A 192 20.49 -0.28 1.04
N ILE A 193 20.16 0.80 1.76
CA ILE A 193 19.87 2.11 1.19
C ILE A 193 20.80 3.17 1.75
N GLY A 194 21.01 4.23 0.98
CA GLY A 194 21.88 5.34 1.35
C GLY A 194 23.35 4.96 1.30
N GLN A 195 24.18 5.73 2.01
CA GLN A 195 25.63 5.55 1.99
C GLN A 195 26.22 5.77 3.39
N PRO A 196 27.12 4.89 3.87
CA PRO A 196 27.89 5.15 5.08
C PRO A 196 28.88 6.30 4.85
N ILE A 197 29.13 7.08 5.90
CA ILE A 197 30.11 8.16 5.88
C ILE A 197 31.48 7.71 6.35
N ASP A 198 32.54 8.30 5.80
CA ASP A 198 33.89 8.23 6.38
C ASP A 198 33.97 9.09 7.65
N VAL A 199 34.88 8.77 8.57
CA VAL A 199 35.12 9.50 9.82
C VAL A 199 35.51 10.97 9.61
N SER A 200 35.99 11.33 8.41
CA SER A 200 36.32 12.71 8.05
C SER A 200 35.17 13.49 7.42
N GLN A 201 34.04 12.83 7.11
CA GLN A 201 32.88 13.46 6.48
C GLN A 201 31.85 13.88 7.53
N THR A 202 31.05 14.88 7.19
CA THR A 202 29.87 15.27 7.98
C THR A 202 28.66 15.07 7.10
N PRO A 203 27.60 14.39 7.56
CA PRO A 203 26.37 14.27 6.80
C PRO A 203 25.76 15.64 6.49
N GLU A 204 25.13 15.75 5.34
CA GLU A 204 24.45 16.97 4.91
C GLU A 204 22.93 16.78 5.00
N GLU A 205 22.21 17.87 5.26
CA GLU A 205 20.75 17.85 5.17
C GLU A 205 20.35 18.07 3.71
N SER A 206 19.61 17.14 3.12
CA SER A 206 19.06 17.29 1.77
C SER A 206 17.90 18.29 1.72
N GLU A 207 17.30 18.59 2.87
CA GLU A 207 16.13 19.43 2.98
C GLU A 207 16.28 20.45 4.11
N THR A 208 15.96 21.71 3.84
CA THR A 208 15.86 22.76 4.85
C THR A 208 14.41 23.20 4.98
N GLU A 209 13.80 23.10 6.17
CA GLU A 209 12.43 23.59 6.37
C GLU A 209 12.38 25.12 6.27
N VAL A 210 11.66 25.63 5.27
CA VAL A 210 11.46 27.08 5.08
C VAL A 210 10.05 27.53 5.47
N PHE A 211 9.15 26.57 5.70
CA PHE A 211 7.80 26.80 6.19
C PHE A 211 7.22 25.56 6.86
N TYR A 212 6.57 25.75 8.01
CA TYR A 212 5.73 24.77 8.68
C TYR A 212 4.55 25.49 9.33
N HIS A 213 3.36 24.92 9.18
CA HIS A 213 2.18 25.38 9.89
C HIS A 213 1.21 24.21 10.15
N GLY A 214 0.82 24.01 11.40
CA GLY A 214 -0.05 22.92 11.85
C GLY A 214 -1.56 23.24 11.76
N MET A 215 -1.92 24.39 11.19
CA MET A 215 -3.29 24.85 10.95
C MET A 215 -4.15 25.00 12.22
N GLU A 216 -3.51 25.21 13.36
CA GLU A 216 -4.14 25.42 14.67
C GLU A 216 -4.40 26.91 14.98
N SER A 217 -3.99 27.82 14.11
CA SER A 217 -4.22 29.28 14.23
C SER A 217 -4.15 29.98 12.89
N MET A 218 -4.82 31.11 12.70
CA MET A 218 -4.69 31.96 11.50
C MET A 218 -3.51 32.94 11.54
N VAL A 219 -2.60 32.82 12.52
CA VAL A 219 -1.48 33.76 12.66
C VAL A 219 -0.55 33.67 11.45
N GLY A 220 -0.24 34.82 10.85
CA GLY A 220 0.64 34.93 9.69
C GLY A 220 -0.04 34.69 8.33
N TRP A 221 -1.25 34.10 8.33
CA TRP A 221 -2.09 34.00 7.14
C TRP A 221 -2.75 35.35 6.83
N VAL A 222 -2.66 35.77 5.58
CA VAL A 222 -3.22 37.05 5.11
C VAL A 222 -4.09 36.83 3.88
N SER A 223 -4.99 37.78 3.63
CA SER A 223 -5.82 37.78 2.42
C SER A 223 -4.97 37.84 1.15
N THR A 224 -5.49 37.22 0.11
CA THR A 224 -4.95 37.25 -1.25
C THR A 224 -6.04 37.76 -2.19
N ASP A 225 -5.65 38.29 -3.33
CA ASP A 225 -6.51 38.70 -4.44
C ASP A 225 -6.33 37.80 -5.66
N MET A 226 -5.55 36.72 -5.51
CA MET A 226 -5.18 35.83 -6.59
C MET A 226 -5.76 34.43 -6.39
N VAL A 227 -6.51 33.93 -7.37
CA VAL A 227 -6.87 32.53 -7.59
C VAL A 227 -6.81 32.24 -9.09
N ALA A 228 -6.48 31.00 -9.47
CA ALA A 228 -6.33 30.67 -10.89
C ALA A 228 -7.68 30.61 -11.65
N GLU A 229 -8.74 30.19 -10.97
CA GLU A 229 -10.07 29.99 -11.53
C GLU A 229 -11.11 30.50 -10.53
N GLY A 230 -12.16 31.17 -11.04
CA GLY A 230 -13.24 31.69 -10.21
C GLY A 230 -12.86 32.96 -9.44
N TYR A 231 -13.46 33.13 -8.26
CA TYR A 231 -13.25 34.32 -7.43
C TYR A 231 -13.24 34.00 -5.93
N ILE A 232 -12.60 34.88 -5.16
CA ILE A 232 -12.48 34.72 -3.70
C ILE A 232 -13.77 35.16 -3.02
N ASN A 233 -14.33 34.31 -2.16
CA ASN A 233 -15.56 34.56 -1.41
C ASN A 233 -15.60 33.74 -0.12
N GLY A 234 -16.26 34.23 0.94
CA GLY A 234 -16.27 33.55 2.24
C GLY A 234 -15.00 33.73 3.07
N SER A 235 -14.82 32.87 4.06
CA SER A 235 -13.70 32.91 5.02
C SER A 235 -13.23 31.50 5.38
N MET A 236 -12.10 31.39 6.08
CA MET A 236 -11.66 30.12 6.67
C MET A 236 -11.84 30.19 8.18
N GLU A 237 -12.29 29.09 8.77
CA GLU A 237 -12.27 28.85 10.20
C GLU A 237 -11.22 27.82 10.57
N PHE A 238 -10.86 27.73 11.86
CA PHE A 238 -9.91 26.75 12.35
C PHE A 238 -10.32 26.19 13.70
N ASP A 239 -9.89 24.95 13.95
CA ASP A 239 -9.99 24.29 15.24
C ASP A 239 -8.64 23.65 15.61
N SER A 240 -8.61 22.75 16.61
CA SER A 240 -7.38 22.05 17.01
C SER A 240 -6.88 21.01 15.99
N THR A 241 -7.57 20.84 14.87
CA THR A 241 -7.30 19.80 13.86
C THR A 241 -6.96 20.37 12.49
N GLY A 242 -7.40 21.59 12.17
CA GLY A 242 -7.02 22.25 10.92
C GLY A 242 -7.95 23.37 10.48
N PHE A 243 -7.75 23.83 9.24
CA PHE A 243 -8.55 24.87 8.59
C PHE A 243 -9.68 24.29 7.76
N SER A 244 -10.87 24.85 7.89
CA SER A 244 -12.07 24.51 7.10
C SER A 244 -12.66 25.73 6.42
N PRO A 245 -13.31 25.57 5.25
CA PRO A 245 -13.95 26.67 4.56
C PRO A 245 -15.29 27.05 5.19
N VAL A 246 -15.57 28.35 5.21
CA VAL A 246 -16.90 28.93 5.43
C VAL A 246 -17.28 29.66 4.16
N PHE A 247 -18.14 29.06 3.35
CA PHE A 247 -18.58 29.64 2.08
C PHE A 247 -19.69 30.67 2.31
N ASP A 248 -19.54 31.84 1.69
CA ASP A 248 -20.63 32.81 1.58
C ASP A 248 -21.53 32.48 0.38
N ALA A 249 -22.70 33.15 0.30
CA ALA A 249 -23.56 33.04 -0.86
C ALA A 249 -22.79 33.46 -2.14
N PRO A 250 -22.91 32.72 -3.26
CA PRO A 250 -22.25 33.11 -4.50
C PRO A 250 -22.82 34.44 -5.01
N ASN A 251 -22.03 35.15 -5.79
CA ASN A 251 -22.51 36.29 -6.56
C ASN A 251 -23.65 35.83 -7.49
N PRO A 252 -24.84 36.46 -7.41
CA PRO A 252 -25.93 36.14 -8.32
C PRO A 252 -25.46 36.23 -9.78
N ASP A 253 -25.83 35.24 -10.59
CA ASP A 253 -25.52 35.13 -12.02
C ASP A 253 -24.04 34.87 -12.38
N VAL A 254 -23.15 34.63 -11.41
CA VAL A 254 -21.75 34.22 -11.66
C VAL A 254 -21.59 32.72 -11.40
N GLN A 255 -21.85 31.90 -12.43
CA GLN A 255 -21.76 30.44 -12.37
C GLN A 255 -20.30 29.95 -12.49
N GLU A 256 -19.50 30.22 -11.47
CA GLU A 256 -18.08 29.87 -11.41
C GLU A 256 -17.72 29.23 -10.06
N TRP A 257 -16.47 28.79 -9.95
CA TRP A 257 -15.88 28.40 -8.67
C TRP A 257 -15.75 29.62 -7.75
N HIS A 258 -16.03 29.42 -6.47
CA HIS A 258 -15.75 30.41 -5.45
C HIS A 258 -15.43 29.78 -4.11
N GLY A 259 -14.70 30.53 -3.30
CA GLY A 259 -14.39 30.15 -1.93
C GLY A 259 -13.21 30.91 -1.35
N PRO A 260 -12.89 30.63 -0.07
CA PRO A 260 -11.91 31.42 0.66
C PRO A 260 -10.48 31.07 0.23
N ALA A 261 -9.61 32.07 0.19
CA ALA A 261 -8.19 31.89 -0.07
C ALA A 261 -7.34 32.73 0.88
N LEU A 262 -6.26 32.15 1.41
CA LEU A 262 -5.29 32.81 2.28
C LEU A 262 -3.88 32.44 1.86
N LYS A 263 -2.94 33.37 2.03
CA LYS A 263 -1.52 33.16 1.74
C LYS A 263 -0.63 33.41 2.95
N HIS A 264 0.54 32.78 2.95
CA HIS A 264 1.55 32.93 3.96
C HIS A 264 2.94 33.03 3.32
N SER A 265 3.79 33.90 3.85
CA SER A 265 5.18 34.03 3.38
C SER A 265 6.04 32.86 3.86
N LEU A 266 6.97 32.43 3.01
CA LEU A 266 8.06 31.53 3.39
C LEU A 266 9.12 32.32 4.15
N SER A 267 9.96 31.63 4.94
CA SER A 267 11.10 32.27 5.61
C SER A 267 12.20 32.72 4.65
N SER A 268 12.29 32.09 3.47
CA SER A 268 13.13 32.49 2.34
C SER A 268 12.48 32.08 1.02
N ALA A 269 12.82 32.77 -0.08
CA ALA A 269 12.46 32.32 -1.41
C ALA A 269 13.26 31.06 -1.79
N VAL A 270 12.65 30.13 -2.52
CA VAL A 270 13.25 28.84 -2.87
C VAL A 270 12.98 28.47 -4.34
N GLN A 271 14.04 28.03 -5.02
CA GLN A 271 13.98 27.55 -6.40
C GLN A 271 13.60 26.07 -6.44
N ASN A 272 14.42 25.19 -5.88
CA ASN A 272 14.13 23.76 -5.74
C ASN A 272 13.50 23.53 -4.38
N PHE A 273 12.34 22.88 -4.36
CA PHE A 273 11.55 22.75 -3.15
C PHE A 273 10.67 21.51 -3.15
N LYS A 274 10.20 21.17 -1.95
CA LYS A 274 9.10 20.24 -1.71
C LYS A 274 8.03 20.96 -0.89
N ALA A 275 6.91 21.30 -1.53
CA ALA A 275 5.70 21.77 -0.85
C ALA A 275 4.82 20.55 -0.51
N ASP A 276 4.31 20.48 0.71
CA ASP A 276 3.58 19.33 1.24
C ASP A 276 2.36 19.82 2.04
N MET A 277 1.17 19.48 1.56
CA MET A 277 -0.10 19.80 2.20
C MET A 277 -0.80 18.52 2.67
N GLY A 278 -1.03 18.42 3.98
CA GLY A 278 -1.85 17.37 4.59
C GLY A 278 -3.30 17.82 4.70
N PHE A 279 -4.25 16.98 4.31
CA PHE A 279 -5.66 17.35 4.27
C PHE A 279 -6.58 16.17 4.61
N ARG A 280 -7.83 16.48 4.92
CA ARG A 280 -8.96 15.56 4.89
C ARG A 280 -9.91 16.01 3.79
N PHE A 281 -10.30 15.09 2.92
CA PHE A 281 -11.31 15.29 1.90
C PHE A 281 -12.34 14.18 2.03
N PHE A 282 -13.54 14.52 2.49
CA PHE A 282 -14.62 13.57 2.68
C PHE A 282 -15.69 13.75 1.60
N ALA A 283 -15.65 12.85 0.62
CA ALA A 283 -16.62 12.74 -0.46
C ALA A 283 -17.82 11.89 0.01
N GLU A 284 -18.72 12.50 0.78
CA GLU A 284 -19.82 11.80 1.46
C GLU A 284 -20.83 11.20 0.46
N ASN A 285 -21.10 11.95 -0.62
CA ASN A 285 -22.10 11.62 -1.63
C ASN A 285 -21.46 11.40 -3.00
N ILE A 286 -21.35 10.14 -3.42
CA ILE A 286 -20.86 9.78 -4.76
C ILE A 286 -21.71 10.50 -5.82
N GLY A 287 -21.13 11.53 -6.45
CA GLY A 287 -21.74 12.33 -7.51
C GLY A 287 -22.75 13.41 -7.06
N GLY A 288 -22.77 13.80 -5.79
CA GLY A 288 -23.76 14.75 -5.24
C GLY A 288 -23.21 16.10 -4.78
N ASN A 289 -21.97 16.12 -4.29
CA ASN A 289 -21.32 17.32 -3.74
C ASN A 289 -20.13 17.71 -4.64
N VAL A 290 -19.68 18.96 -4.52
CA VAL A 290 -18.53 19.49 -5.25
C VAL A 290 -17.58 20.14 -4.27
N GLY A 291 -16.29 19.89 -4.42
CA GLY A 291 -15.30 20.49 -3.55
C GLY A 291 -13.92 20.43 -4.17
N ARG A 292 -13.12 21.45 -3.89
CA ARG A 292 -11.72 21.50 -4.31
C ARG A 292 -10.86 22.13 -3.22
N ILE A 293 -9.73 21.49 -2.93
CA ILE A 293 -8.66 22.04 -2.08
C ILE A 293 -7.46 22.32 -2.98
N GLU A 294 -6.91 23.52 -2.87
CA GLU A 294 -5.86 24.01 -3.76
C GLU A 294 -4.65 24.51 -2.97
N MET A 295 -3.47 24.04 -3.36
CA MET A 295 -2.19 24.53 -2.89
C MET A 295 -1.51 25.30 -4.02
N TYR A 296 -1.07 26.51 -3.72
CA TYR A 296 -0.34 27.38 -4.63
C TYR A 296 1.07 27.65 -4.10
N GLY A 297 2.04 27.74 -5.01
CA GLY A 297 3.29 28.44 -4.76
C GLY A 297 3.28 29.77 -5.52
N LEU A 298 3.54 30.87 -4.82
CA LEU A 298 3.57 32.21 -5.41
C LEU A 298 4.96 32.84 -5.34
N ASP A 299 5.30 33.63 -6.35
CA ASP A 299 6.51 34.45 -6.36
C ASP A 299 6.37 35.68 -5.44
N SER A 300 7.40 36.53 -5.38
CA SER A 300 7.39 37.75 -4.55
C SER A 300 6.37 38.82 -4.99
N ASN A 301 5.81 38.68 -6.19
CA ASN A 301 4.82 39.58 -6.79
C ASN A 301 3.40 39.01 -6.74
N ASN A 302 3.20 37.87 -6.06
CA ASN A 302 1.95 37.09 -6.01
C ASN A 302 1.58 36.39 -7.33
N ASN A 303 2.49 36.26 -8.29
CA ASN A 303 2.23 35.47 -9.50
C ASN A 303 2.24 33.98 -9.14
N ILE A 304 1.33 33.22 -9.74
CA ILE A 304 1.25 31.77 -9.56
C ILE A 304 2.41 31.10 -10.27
N VAL A 305 3.29 30.44 -9.52
CA VAL A 305 4.36 29.61 -10.04
C VAL A 305 3.85 28.19 -10.30
N PHE A 306 3.04 27.67 -9.37
CA PHE A 306 2.29 26.43 -9.52
C PHE A 306 0.97 26.46 -8.77
N ARG A 307 0.03 25.62 -9.21
CA ARG A 307 -1.21 25.25 -8.52
C ARG A 307 -1.36 23.74 -8.57
N ALA A 308 -1.50 23.11 -7.40
CA ALA A 308 -1.88 21.72 -7.30
C ALA A 308 -3.22 21.63 -6.57
N PHE A 309 -4.11 20.75 -7.03
CA PHE A 309 -5.42 20.62 -6.43
C PHE A 309 -5.88 19.17 -6.34
N ILE A 310 -6.75 18.91 -5.36
CA ILE A 310 -7.64 17.76 -5.32
C ILE A 310 -9.07 18.26 -5.50
N GLU A 311 -9.84 17.59 -6.34
CA GLU A 311 -11.22 17.98 -6.62
C GLU A 311 -12.16 16.80 -6.79
N ASP A 312 -13.41 17.00 -6.41
CA ASP A 312 -14.57 16.34 -7.00
C ASP A 312 -15.42 17.41 -7.69
N LYS A 313 -15.51 17.35 -9.03
CA LYS A 313 -16.04 18.46 -9.84
C LYS A 313 -17.34 18.16 -10.60
N TRP A 314 -17.80 16.90 -10.69
CA TRP A 314 -18.98 16.60 -11.52
C TRP A 314 -20.15 16.10 -10.71
N ILE A 315 -21.30 16.72 -10.97
CA ILE A 315 -22.59 16.25 -10.48
C ILE A 315 -23.02 15.05 -11.33
N GLY A 316 -23.25 13.90 -10.71
CA GLY A 316 -23.72 12.67 -11.35
C GLY A 316 -22.67 11.87 -12.12
N GLN A 317 -21.40 12.32 -12.16
CA GLN A 317 -20.27 11.56 -12.70
C GLN A 317 -19.11 11.63 -11.70
N ASP A 318 -18.47 10.49 -11.45
CA ASP A 318 -17.36 10.42 -10.51
C ASP A 318 -16.05 10.80 -11.23
N HIS A 319 -15.47 11.95 -10.87
CA HIS A 319 -14.19 12.43 -11.37
C HIS A 319 -13.34 13.03 -10.25
N PHE A 320 -13.30 12.32 -9.12
CA PHE A 320 -12.43 12.63 -8.01
C PHE A 320 -10.95 12.43 -8.38
N GLY A 321 -10.12 13.44 -8.20
CA GLY A 321 -8.73 13.34 -8.64
C GLY A 321 -7.85 14.54 -8.30
N VAL A 322 -6.60 14.45 -8.75
CA VAL A 322 -5.58 15.47 -8.52
C VAL A 322 -4.87 15.88 -9.81
N GLN A 323 -4.40 17.12 -9.86
CA GLN A 323 -3.58 17.63 -10.96
C GLN A 323 -2.65 18.75 -10.49
N LEU A 324 -1.54 18.92 -11.21
CA LEU A 324 -0.60 20.02 -11.05
C LEU A 324 -0.60 20.84 -12.33
N GLU A 325 -0.74 22.15 -12.17
CA GLU A 325 -0.66 23.18 -13.20
C GLU A 325 0.49 24.12 -12.87
N LEU A 326 1.31 24.44 -13.86
CA LEU A 326 2.44 25.35 -13.74
C LEU A 326 2.13 26.68 -14.43
N GLU A 327 2.85 27.72 -14.04
CA GLU A 327 2.96 28.94 -14.83
C GLU A 327 3.32 28.62 -16.28
N GLY A 328 2.72 29.33 -17.24
CA GLY A 328 2.91 29.07 -18.67
C GLY A 328 2.06 27.94 -19.24
N GLY A 329 1.24 27.26 -18.42
CA GLY A 329 0.19 26.33 -18.88
C GLY A 329 0.63 24.88 -19.03
N ALA A 330 1.83 24.50 -18.58
CA ALA A 330 2.22 23.10 -18.49
C ALA A 330 1.43 22.42 -17.36
N VAL A 331 0.90 21.22 -17.64
CA VAL A 331 0.07 20.47 -16.69
C VAL A 331 0.49 19.01 -16.64
N THR A 332 0.35 18.36 -15.49
CA THR A 332 0.41 16.90 -15.42
C THR A 332 -0.87 16.30 -16.01
N ASP A 333 -0.81 15.02 -16.41
CA ASP A 333 -2.05 14.26 -16.63
C ASP A 333 -2.92 14.31 -15.37
N TYR A 334 -4.23 14.41 -15.56
CA TYR A 334 -5.19 14.33 -14.47
C TYR A 334 -5.18 12.93 -13.87
N LEU A 335 -4.99 12.83 -12.55
CA LEU A 335 -4.95 11.57 -11.86
C LEU A 335 -6.28 11.28 -11.18
N THR A 336 -7.05 10.37 -11.77
CA THR A 336 -8.30 9.88 -11.18
C THR A 336 -8.01 8.91 -10.03
N LEU A 337 -8.59 9.18 -8.86
CA LEU A 337 -8.42 8.36 -7.68
C LEU A 337 -9.50 7.24 -7.60
N PRO A 338 -9.21 6.11 -6.92
CA PRO A 338 -10.18 5.02 -6.79
C PRO A 338 -11.46 5.43 -6.07
N LYS A 339 -12.60 4.99 -6.60
CA LYS A 339 -13.96 5.26 -6.11
C LYS A 339 -14.25 4.81 -4.67
N THR A 340 -13.40 3.97 -4.10
CA THR A 340 -13.54 3.47 -2.73
C THR A 340 -13.02 4.44 -1.67
N LEU A 341 -12.32 5.50 -2.08
CA LEU A 341 -11.75 6.52 -1.21
C LEU A 341 -12.79 7.59 -0.89
N LYS A 342 -13.62 7.35 0.14
CA LYS A 342 -14.66 8.30 0.59
C LYS A 342 -14.16 9.30 1.63
N ASP A 343 -13.38 8.83 2.61
CA ASP A 343 -12.77 9.67 3.65
C ASP A 343 -11.26 9.61 3.48
N VAL A 344 -10.72 10.62 2.81
CA VAL A 344 -9.32 10.65 2.41
C VAL A 344 -8.55 11.51 3.39
N TYR A 345 -7.74 10.87 4.23
CA TYR A 345 -6.62 11.54 4.87
C TYR A 345 -5.44 11.54 3.90
N GLY A 346 -5.17 12.70 3.31
CA GLY A 346 -4.28 12.84 2.17
C GLY A 346 -3.02 13.63 2.49
N ARG A 347 -1.94 13.35 1.75
CA ARG A 347 -0.87 14.34 1.49
C ARG A 347 -0.73 14.58 0.01
N MET A 348 -0.77 15.85 -0.37
CA MET A 348 -0.42 16.29 -1.71
C MET A 348 0.92 17.02 -1.66
N LYS A 349 1.88 16.52 -2.43
CA LYS A 349 3.22 17.09 -2.53
C LYS A 349 3.50 17.59 -3.93
N VAL A 350 4.12 18.76 -4.01
CA VAL A 350 4.70 19.30 -5.24
C VAL A 350 6.19 19.43 -5.01
N ILE A 351 6.96 18.69 -5.81
CA ILE A 351 8.42 18.68 -5.78
C ILE A 351 8.90 19.34 -7.07
N ARG A 352 9.85 20.26 -6.94
CA ARG A 352 10.58 20.85 -8.05
C ARG A 352 12.07 20.64 -7.88
N GLU A 353 12.68 19.98 -8.86
CA GLU A 353 14.12 19.75 -8.98
C GLU A 353 14.59 20.21 -10.36
N GLY A 354 15.09 21.44 -10.44
CA GLY A 354 15.41 22.09 -11.71
C GLY A 354 14.16 22.31 -12.57
N ASN A 355 14.09 21.60 -13.70
CA ASN A 355 12.95 21.61 -14.64
C ASN A 355 11.98 20.46 -14.40
N GLN A 356 12.31 19.52 -13.51
CA GLN A 356 11.44 18.40 -13.20
C GLN A 356 10.46 18.78 -12.10
N TRP A 357 9.17 18.55 -12.38
CA TRP A 357 8.08 18.79 -11.46
C TRP A 357 7.35 17.49 -11.18
N THR A 358 7.17 17.16 -9.91
CA THR A 358 6.50 15.93 -9.49
C THR A 358 5.34 16.25 -8.56
N LEU A 359 4.16 15.80 -8.94
CA LEU A 359 2.98 15.73 -8.08
C LEU A 359 2.90 14.34 -7.45
N ILE A 360 2.83 14.30 -6.13
CA ILE A 360 2.58 13.07 -5.37
C ILE A 360 1.29 13.24 -4.57
N MET A 361 0.37 12.29 -4.71
CA MET A 361 -0.79 12.16 -3.86
C MET A 361 -0.67 10.88 -3.04
N GLN A 362 -0.84 10.99 -1.73
CA GLN A 362 -0.71 9.88 -0.78
C GLN A 362 -2.00 9.74 0.01
N HIS A 363 -2.51 8.50 0.12
CA HIS A 363 -3.54 8.15 1.08
C HIS A 363 -2.89 7.61 2.35
N LEU A 364 -3.15 8.27 3.47
CA LEU A 364 -2.59 7.93 4.77
C LEU A 364 -3.54 7.00 5.53
N ARG A 365 -2.95 6.14 6.37
CA ARG A 365 -3.74 5.28 7.26
C ARG A 365 -4.62 6.08 8.22
N THR A 366 -4.12 7.21 8.71
CA THR A 366 -4.81 8.06 9.68
C THR A 366 -4.32 9.51 9.62
N GLY A 367 -5.22 10.49 9.66
CA GLY A 367 -4.92 11.87 10.08
C GLY A 367 -3.69 12.49 9.41
N VAL A 368 -2.81 13.06 10.22
CA VAL A 368 -1.47 13.57 9.85
C VAL A 368 -0.37 12.50 10.03
N GLY A 369 -0.74 11.23 10.04
CA GLY A 369 0.16 10.11 10.26
C GLY A 369 1.25 10.02 9.19
N ARG A 370 2.32 9.28 9.51
CA ARG A 370 3.46 9.08 8.58
C ARG A 370 3.24 7.95 7.60
N ILE A 371 2.39 6.97 7.94
CA ILE A 371 2.23 5.73 7.17
C ILE A 371 1.35 5.97 5.93
N VAL A 372 1.97 5.85 4.77
CA VAL A 372 1.31 5.87 3.46
C VAL A 372 0.77 4.48 3.12
N GLU A 373 -0.52 4.39 2.79
CA GLU A 373 -1.17 3.14 2.34
C GLU A 373 -1.20 3.01 0.83
N LYS A 374 -1.38 4.14 0.13
CA LYS A 374 -1.38 4.21 -1.34
C LYS A 374 -0.70 5.50 -1.77
N GLU A 375 0.07 5.41 -2.85
CA GLU A 375 0.74 6.55 -3.47
C GLU A 375 0.42 6.59 -4.95
N TRP A 376 0.23 7.80 -5.46
CA TRP A 376 0.10 8.10 -6.86
C TRP A 376 1.07 9.21 -7.23
N ARG A 377 1.78 9.06 -8.35
CA ARG A 377 2.83 9.98 -8.81
C ARG A 377 2.62 10.40 -10.26
N ARG A 378 2.82 11.68 -10.54
CA ARG A 378 2.96 12.22 -11.90
C ARG A 378 4.14 13.15 -11.97
N THR A 379 4.91 13.04 -13.04
CA THR A 379 6.07 13.89 -13.30
C THR A 379 5.94 14.53 -14.67
N ILE A 380 6.29 15.80 -14.76
CA ILE A 380 6.46 16.53 -16.00
C ILE A 380 7.79 17.27 -15.98
N GLU A 381 8.34 17.51 -17.16
CA GLU A 381 9.48 18.42 -17.35
C GLU A 381 8.96 19.72 -17.95
N SER A 382 9.37 20.86 -17.40
CA SER A 382 8.99 22.18 -17.90
C SER A 382 10.07 23.21 -17.61
N ASP A 383 10.40 24.01 -18.61
CA ASP A 383 11.30 25.17 -18.54
C ASP A 383 10.53 26.50 -18.46
N GLN A 384 9.19 26.46 -18.38
CA GLN A 384 8.34 27.65 -18.45
C GLN A 384 8.17 28.35 -17.09
N SER A 385 8.15 27.58 -16.00
CA SER A 385 8.07 28.09 -14.63
C SER A 385 9.49 28.21 -14.09
N THR A 386 10.11 29.39 -14.19
CA THR A 386 11.51 29.64 -13.80
C THR A 386 11.65 30.39 -12.47
N GLN A 387 10.55 30.92 -11.97
CA GLN A 387 10.47 31.75 -10.77
C GLN A 387 10.67 30.92 -9.51
N GLU A 388 11.28 31.54 -8.50
CA GLU A 388 11.28 31.03 -7.12
C GLU A 388 9.90 31.26 -6.49
N ILE A 389 9.50 30.36 -5.59
CA ILE A 389 8.37 30.63 -4.70
C ILE A 389 8.88 31.35 -3.46
N SER A 390 8.12 32.33 -2.99
CA SER A 390 8.38 33.04 -1.73
C SER A 390 7.19 33.00 -0.77
N GLN A 391 6.07 32.46 -1.24
CA GLN A 391 4.83 32.32 -0.50
C GLN A 391 4.16 31.00 -0.86
N ILE A 392 3.35 30.50 0.06
CA ILE A 392 2.36 29.47 -0.21
C ILE A 392 0.96 30.06 -0.04
N GLN A 393 0.01 29.53 -0.78
CA GLN A 393 -1.38 29.89 -0.65
C GLN A 393 -2.26 28.64 -0.61
N LEU A 394 -3.29 28.72 0.22
CA LEU A 394 -4.34 27.73 0.37
C LEU A 394 -5.65 28.32 -0.13
N SER A 395 -6.43 27.53 -0.85
CA SER A 395 -7.78 27.88 -1.26
C SER A 395 -8.69 26.66 -1.13
N PHE A 396 -9.93 26.91 -0.71
CA PHE A 396 -11.02 25.95 -0.81
C PHE A 396 -12.03 26.52 -1.80
N GLN A 397 -12.55 25.69 -2.69
CA GLN A 397 -13.50 26.14 -3.71
C GLN A 397 -14.70 25.20 -3.79
N LYS A 398 -15.87 25.76 -4.09
CA LYS A 398 -17.04 25.03 -4.57
C LYS A 398 -17.65 25.72 -5.79
N PHE A 399 -18.47 25.00 -6.55
CA PHE A 399 -19.08 25.56 -7.75
C PHE A 399 -20.42 26.22 -7.43
N TYR A 400 -20.56 27.53 -7.67
CA TYR A 400 -21.80 28.30 -7.51
C TYR A 400 -22.63 27.93 -6.25
N ASP A 401 -23.87 27.48 -6.42
CA ASP A 401 -24.83 27.14 -5.35
C ASP A 401 -24.90 25.63 -5.03
N THR A 402 -23.90 24.85 -5.47
CA THR A 402 -23.82 23.40 -5.18
C THR A 402 -23.57 23.13 -3.70
N ASN A 403 -23.89 21.90 -3.28
CA ASN A 403 -23.47 21.39 -1.97
C ASN A 403 -21.95 21.17 -1.95
N GLU A 404 -21.31 21.53 -0.85
CA GLU A 404 -19.87 21.34 -0.65
C GLU A 404 -19.52 19.96 -0.07
N GLU A 405 -18.29 19.53 -0.34
CA GLU A 405 -17.66 18.43 0.39
C GLU A 405 -17.09 18.87 1.74
N ASP A 406 -16.98 17.93 2.69
CA ASP A 406 -16.29 18.18 3.96
C ASP A 406 -14.78 18.17 3.71
N MET A 407 -14.22 19.38 3.70
CA MET A 407 -12.83 19.66 3.38
C MET A 407 -12.13 20.29 4.58
N LYS A 408 -10.91 19.80 4.87
CA LYS A 408 -10.06 20.36 5.91
C LYS A 408 -8.59 20.27 5.53
N VAL A 409 -7.81 21.30 5.77
CA VAL A 409 -6.34 21.24 5.67
C VAL A 409 -5.74 21.14 7.07
N LEU A 410 -4.95 20.09 7.28
CA LEU A 410 -4.44 19.66 8.57
C LEU A 410 -3.03 20.18 8.84
N LEU A 411 -2.23 20.41 7.79
CA LEU A 411 -0.91 21.00 7.87
C LEU A 411 -0.45 21.48 6.49
N MET A 412 0.51 22.40 6.47
CA MET A 412 1.31 22.70 5.27
C MET A 412 2.79 22.87 5.65
N ARG A 413 3.66 22.40 4.77
CA ARG A 413 5.11 22.47 4.90
C ARG A 413 5.74 22.83 3.57
N CYS A 414 6.88 23.52 3.62
CA CYS A 414 7.73 23.72 2.46
C CYS A 414 9.19 23.54 2.87
N TYR A 415 9.90 22.74 2.10
CA TYR A 415 11.33 22.49 2.27
C TYR A 415 12.07 23.02 1.06
N GLN A 416 13.17 23.73 1.27
CA GLN A 416 14.18 23.93 0.25
C GLN A 416 14.91 22.60 0.03
N LEU A 417 15.08 22.20 -1.24
CA LEU A 417 15.93 21.07 -1.59
C LEU A 417 17.37 21.58 -1.79
N ASN A 418 18.28 21.09 -0.96
CA ASN A 418 19.68 21.51 -0.96
C ASN A 418 20.47 20.77 -2.03
N ASP A 419 21.39 21.46 -2.69
CA ASP A 419 22.41 20.84 -3.56
C ASP A 419 23.48 20.21 -2.66
N VAL A 420 23.28 18.94 -2.31
CA VAL A 420 24.16 18.16 -1.45
C VAL A 420 25.27 17.54 -2.28
N GLN A 421 26.52 17.89 -1.97
CA GLN A 421 27.71 17.30 -2.58
C GLN A 421 28.26 16.13 -1.76
N GLY A 422 27.94 16.11 -0.46
CA GLY A 422 28.31 15.05 0.48
C GLY A 422 27.30 13.90 0.55
N VAL A 423 27.30 13.21 1.68
CA VAL A 423 26.35 12.12 1.96
C VAL A 423 25.17 12.68 2.75
N PRO A 424 23.94 12.62 2.21
CA PRO A 424 22.79 13.15 2.92
C PRO A 424 22.28 12.21 4.01
N TYR A 425 21.58 12.76 5.00
CA TYR A 425 20.65 11.96 5.81
C TYR A 425 19.52 11.40 4.93
N ILE A 426 19.15 10.14 5.17
CA ILE A 426 18.09 9.45 4.43
C ILE A 426 16.81 9.25 5.25
N ALA A 427 16.94 9.24 6.58
CA ALA A 427 15.84 9.05 7.52
C ALA A 427 16.14 9.72 8.86
N GLN A 428 15.08 10.09 9.56
CA GLN A 428 15.11 10.78 10.85
C GLN A 428 14.53 9.89 11.96
N ALA A 429 14.76 10.27 13.22
CA ALA A 429 14.24 9.52 14.36
C ALA A 429 12.70 9.37 14.31
N GLY A 430 12.22 8.15 14.52
CA GLY A 430 10.81 7.76 14.44
C GLY A 430 10.31 7.45 13.03
N ASP A 431 11.18 7.41 12.02
CA ASP A 431 10.85 6.87 10.71
C ASP A 431 10.89 5.33 10.71
N GLU A 432 10.10 4.71 9.84
CA GLU A 432 10.07 3.26 9.62
C GLU A 432 10.59 2.94 8.22
N ILE A 433 11.60 2.09 8.12
CA ILE A 433 12.15 1.60 6.85
C ILE A 433 11.71 0.15 6.65
N ILE A 434 11.20 -0.17 5.47
CA ILE A 434 10.77 -1.51 5.09
C ILE A 434 11.62 -1.97 3.91
N PHE A 435 12.22 -3.15 4.04
CA PHE A 435 12.77 -3.91 2.91
C PHE A 435 11.92 -5.16 2.69
N ASP A 436 11.13 -5.16 1.63
CA ASP A 436 10.35 -6.32 1.24
C ASP A 436 11.14 -7.16 0.24
N HIS A 437 11.57 -8.36 0.66
CA HIS A 437 12.34 -9.27 -0.19
C HIS A 437 11.47 -10.33 -0.87
N ARG A 438 10.14 -10.22 -0.78
CA ARG A 438 9.25 -11.14 -1.48
C ARG A 438 9.40 -10.97 -2.99
N ASP A 439 9.46 -12.10 -3.68
CA ASP A 439 9.63 -12.14 -5.13
C ASP A 439 8.28 -11.86 -5.79
N ASP A 440 8.13 -10.67 -6.40
CA ASP A 440 6.99 -10.33 -7.25
C ASP A 440 7.32 -10.52 -8.74
N ASN A 441 8.08 -11.56 -9.06
CA ASN A 441 8.34 -12.12 -10.38
C ASN A 441 8.99 -11.18 -11.43
N GLU A 442 9.25 -9.90 -11.17
CA GLU A 442 9.82 -9.02 -12.22
C GLU A 442 10.44 -7.69 -11.74
N HIS A 443 10.44 -7.34 -10.44
CA HIS A 443 10.90 -6.03 -9.96
C HIS A 443 12.02 -6.08 -8.91
N ASP A 444 12.75 -4.95 -8.79
CA ASP A 444 13.63 -4.66 -7.64
C ASP A 444 12.84 -4.77 -6.32
N PRO A 445 13.48 -5.11 -5.19
CA PRO A 445 12.78 -5.20 -3.91
C PRO A 445 12.04 -3.90 -3.59
N GLU A 446 10.88 -4.02 -2.96
CA GLU A 446 10.11 -2.86 -2.56
C GLU A 446 10.73 -2.25 -1.30
N ILE A 447 11.31 -1.06 -1.45
CA ILE A 447 11.93 -0.33 -0.34
C ILE A 447 11.04 0.84 0.01
N ARG A 448 10.60 0.92 1.27
CA ARG A 448 9.76 2.03 1.74
C ARG A 448 10.35 2.74 2.94
N ILE A 449 10.16 4.05 3.02
CA ILE A 449 10.34 4.84 4.23
C ILE A 449 9.00 5.47 4.59
N ASN A 450 8.44 5.13 5.74
CA ASN A 450 7.09 5.52 6.17
C ASN A 450 6.00 5.17 5.13
N GLY A 451 6.17 4.08 4.40
CA GLY A 451 5.28 3.68 3.31
C GLY A 451 5.55 4.35 1.95
N GLU A 452 6.42 5.36 1.88
CA GLU A 452 6.82 6.02 0.62
C GLU A 452 7.86 5.17 -0.11
N LEU A 453 7.69 4.94 -1.41
CA LEU A 453 8.63 4.14 -2.20
C LEU A 453 9.96 4.89 -2.35
N ARG A 454 11.07 4.26 -1.94
CA ARG A 454 12.42 4.83 -1.90
C ARG A 454 13.49 3.97 -2.59
N ASN A 455 13.11 3.29 -3.67
CA ASN A 455 14.06 2.51 -4.49
C ASN A 455 15.18 3.40 -5.10
N ASP A 456 14.98 4.72 -5.17
CA ASP A 456 16.01 5.70 -5.55
C ASP A 456 17.24 5.68 -4.62
N LEU A 457 17.08 5.24 -3.37
CA LEU A 457 18.16 5.17 -2.39
C LEU A 457 18.90 3.83 -2.38
N LYS A 458 18.46 2.85 -3.17
CA LYS A 458 19.03 1.50 -3.19
C LYS A 458 20.51 1.54 -3.55
N ASP A 459 21.34 0.91 -2.72
CA ASP A 459 22.74 0.68 -3.07
C ASP A 459 22.86 -0.29 -4.26
N PHE A 460 23.78 -0.01 -5.18
CA PHE A 460 23.93 -0.78 -6.41
C PHE A 460 24.28 -2.26 -6.18
N GLY A 461 25.04 -2.57 -5.13
CA GLY A 461 25.44 -3.93 -4.77
C GLY A 461 24.42 -4.66 -3.88
N ALA A 462 23.38 -3.97 -3.42
CA ALA A 462 22.37 -4.53 -2.55
C ALA A 462 21.40 -5.44 -3.31
N THR A 463 21.18 -6.63 -2.78
CA THR A 463 20.32 -7.66 -3.38
C THR A 463 19.37 -8.25 -2.34
N PRO A 464 18.07 -8.41 -2.67
CA PRO A 464 17.17 -9.14 -1.79
C PRO A 464 17.66 -10.57 -1.61
N PHE A 465 17.51 -11.10 -0.40
CA PHE A 465 17.95 -12.44 -0.03
C PHE A 465 16.89 -13.20 0.76
N LYS A 466 16.97 -14.52 0.72
CA LYS A 466 16.06 -15.45 1.39
C LYS A 466 16.64 -15.96 2.71
N LEU A 467 15.75 -16.33 3.64
CA LEU A 467 16.11 -17.01 4.87
C LEU A 467 16.10 -18.51 4.67
N LYS A 468 17.27 -19.15 4.82
CA LYS A 468 17.41 -20.60 4.82
C LYS A 468 17.05 -21.18 6.19
N PRO A 469 16.38 -22.35 6.28
CA PRO A 469 16.07 -23.00 7.55
C PRO A 469 17.31 -23.22 8.44
N GLY A 470 17.05 -23.33 9.74
CA GLY A 470 18.06 -23.61 10.77
C GLY A 470 18.53 -22.37 11.53
N GLU A 471 19.64 -22.52 12.24
CA GLU A 471 20.28 -21.43 13.00
C GLU A 471 20.84 -20.37 12.04
N ARG A 472 20.45 -19.12 12.27
CA ARG A 472 20.83 -17.94 11.48
C ARG A 472 21.15 -16.77 12.39
N THR A 473 21.90 -15.84 11.83
CA THR A 473 22.19 -14.55 12.44
C THR A 473 21.86 -13.49 11.40
N LEU A 474 21.27 -12.40 11.85
CA LEU A 474 20.98 -11.23 11.03
C LEU A 474 21.62 -10.03 11.69
N THR A 475 22.07 -9.08 10.88
CA THR A 475 22.60 -7.81 11.38
C THR A 475 21.80 -6.68 10.77
N ALA A 476 21.43 -5.70 11.58
CA ALA A 476 20.90 -4.41 11.14
C ALA A 476 21.91 -3.32 11.48
N LEU A 477 22.17 -2.40 10.56
CA LEU A 477 23.06 -1.26 10.74
C LEU A 477 22.35 0.05 10.31
N PRO A 478 22.71 1.19 10.91
CA PRO A 478 23.81 1.41 11.86
C PRO A 478 23.48 0.90 13.27
N ASP A 479 24.45 0.26 13.94
CA ASP A 479 24.24 -0.32 15.26
C ASP A 479 23.88 0.77 16.29
N GLY A 480 22.82 0.53 17.08
CA GLY A 480 22.29 1.47 18.06
C GLY A 480 21.36 2.57 17.50
N ASP A 481 21.40 2.85 16.19
CA ASP A 481 20.58 3.89 15.56
C ASP A 481 19.35 3.31 14.82
N VAL A 482 19.28 1.99 14.67
CA VAL A 482 18.09 1.28 14.16
C VAL A 482 17.70 0.12 15.05
N GLN A 483 16.40 -0.14 15.14
CA GLN A 483 15.85 -1.35 15.74
C GLN A 483 15.16 -2.18 14.66
N GLY A 484 15.70 -3.36 14.38
CA GLY A 484 15.20 -4.23 13.32
C GLY A 484 14.28 -5.34 13.80
N VAL A 485 13.29 -5.65 12.97
CA VAL A 485 12.42 -6.82 13.08
C VAL A 485 12.39 -7.53 11.72
N VAL A 486 12.39 -8.86 11.74
CA VAL A 486 12.19 -9.68 10.55
C VAL A 486 10.86 -10.41 10.65
N ARG A 487 10.07 -10.33 9.59
CA ARG A 487 8.83 -11.09 9.41
C ARG A 487 9.01 -12.07 8.27
N TYR A 488 8.58 -13.31 8.48
CA TYR A 488 8.68 -14.34 7.45
C TYR A 488 7.61 -15.40 7.65
N ARG A 489 7.24 -16.09 6.57
CA ARG A 489 6.33 -17.23 6.63
C ARG A 489 7.11 -18.53 6.42
N PRO A 490 7.23 -19.41 7.42
CA PRO A 490 7.94 -20.68 7.26
C PRO A 490 7.39 -21.48 6.07
N ARG A 491 8.27 -22.04 5.23
CA ARG A 491 7.91 -22.91 4.12
C ARG A 491 8.29 -24.36 4.44
N ASP A 492 7.37 -25.29 4.18
CA ASP A 492 7.57 -26.73 4.32
C ASP A 492 7.39 -27.43 2.96
N GLN A 493 8.40 -28.17 2.49
CA GLN A 493 8.28 -29.08 1.33
C GLN A 493 7.45 -30.35 1.62
#